data_AF-A0A829QE48-F1
#
_entry.id   AF-A0A829QE48-F1
#
_cell.length_a   1.000
_cell.length_b   1.000
_cell.length_c   1.000
_cell.angle_alpha   90.00
_cell.angle_beta   90.00
_cell.angle_gamma   90.00
#
_symmetry.space_group_name_H-M   'P 1'
#
loop_
_entity.id
_entity.type
_entity.pdbx_description
1 polymer ?
#
loop_
_entity_poly.entity_id
_entity_poly.type
_entity_poly.pdbx_seq_one_letter_code
_entity_poly.pdbx_strand_id
1 'polypeptide(L)'
;MTELLAGARRATTAGTPTEVLHALVDLHAAFGARRRGLLAVYAREHRSLSPLATRALRRRQHSYESFWVEALVRARGDLDRERAQGLVAAVLSLLNASAYMPASLDDATIEAMLAAAAVAALFSRAVTQQVDGAPHRI
;
A
#
# COMPACT_ATOMS: atom_id res chain seq x y z
N MET A 1 5.87 -10.99 -1.10
CA MET A 1 5.02 -10.70 -2.29
C MET A 1 4.09 -11.84 -2.69
N THR A 2 4.54 -13.08 -2.86
CA THR A 2 3.64 -14.18 -3.30
C THR A 2 2.44 -14.39 -2.37
N GLU A 3 2.68 -14.42 -1.05
CA GLU A 3 1.62 -14.54 -0.04
C GLU A 3 0.66 -13.35 -0.04
N LEU A 4 1.19 -12.13 -0.07
CA LEU A 4 0.39 -10.91 -0.20
C LEU A 4 -0.49 -10.93 -1.46
N LEU A 5 0.05 -11.38 -2.59
CA LEU A 5 -0.71 -11.47 -3.84
C LEU A 5 -1.82 -12.53 -3.77
N ALA A 6 -1.55 -13.68 -3.16
CA ALA A 6 -2.55 -14.72 -2.96
C ALA A 6 -3.64 -14.27 -1.98
N GLY A 7 -3.27 -13.57 -0.91
CA GLY A 7 -4.21 -12.97 0.04
C GLY A 7 -5.08 -11.89 -0.60
N ALA A 8 -4.48 -10.98 -1.38
CA ALA A 8 -5.21 -9.93 -2.09
C ALA A 8 -6.26 -10.50 -3.04
N ARG A 9 -5.93 -11.55 -3.80
CA ARG A 9 -6.88 -12.24 -4.68
C ARG A 9 -8.10 -12.78 -3.93
N ARG A 10 -7.90 -13.31 -2.71
CA ARG A 10 -9.01 -13.77 -1.85
C ARG A 10 -9.80 -12.61 -1.27
N ALA A 11 -9.12 -11.54 -0.86
CA ALA A 11 -9.78 -10.33 -0.35
C ALA A 11 -10.69 -9.70 -1.41
N THR A 12 -10.25 -9.64 -2.67
CA THR A 12 -11.03 -9.03 -3.76
C THR A 12 -12.26 -9.82 -4.20
N THR A 13 -12.40 -11.08 -3.75
CA THR A 13 -13.61 -11.87 -3.99
C THR A 13 -14.69 -11.65 -2.94
N ALA A 14 -14.42 -10.84 -1.91
CA ALA A 14 -15.30 -10.63 -0.77
C ALA A 14 -15.65 -9.15 -0.61
N GLY A 15 -16.94 -8.85 -0.67
CA GLY A 15 -17.49 -7.59 -0.18
C GLY A 15 -17.44 -6.38 -1.12
N THR A 16 -17.85 -5.26 -0.55
CA THR A 16 -17.83 -3.91 -1.13
C THR A 16 -16.39 -3.42 -1.32
N PRO A 17 -16.15 -2.41 -2.18
CA PRO A 17 -14.82 -1.83 -2.37
C PRO A 17 -14.13 -1.38 -1.06
N THR A 18 -14.91 -0.86 -0.11
CA THR A 18 -14.43 -0.47 1.22
C THR A 18 -13.97 -1.68 2.03
N GLU A 19 -14.75 -2.76 2.07
CA GLU A 19 -14.38 -3.99 2.77
C GLU A 19 -13.12 -4.62 2.17
N VAL A 20 -12.97 -4.57 0.84
CA VAL A 20 -11.74 -5.01 0.17
C VAL A 20 -10.53 -4.21 0.64
N LEU A 21 -10.63 -2.87 0.75
CA LEU A 21 -9.54 -2.04 1.25
C LEU A 21 -9.16 -2.37 2.69
N HIS A 22 -10.15 -2.56 3.57
CA HIS A 22 -9.88 -2.98 4.96
C HIS A 22 -9.16 -4.33 5.00
N ALA A 23 -9.64 -5.32 4.24
CA ALA A 23 -9.01 -6.63 4.17
C ALA A 23 -7.57 -6.58 3.62
N LEU A 24 -7.30 -5.70 2.64
CA LEU A 24 -5.96 -5.47 2.11
C LEU A 24 -5.03 -4.80 3.14
N VAL A 25 -5.55 -3.85 3.93
CA VAL A 25 -4.83 -3.23 5.04
C VAL A 25 -4.47 -4.27 6.08
N ASP A 26 -5.44 -5.03 6.57
CA ASP A 26 -5.21 -6.04 7.61
C ASP A 26 -4.20 -7.08 7.12
N LEU A 27 -4.35 -7.56 5.88
CA LEU A 27 -3.40 -8.49 5.25
C LEU A 27 -1.97 -7.95 5.26
N HIS A 28 -1.77 -6.68 4.89
CA HIS A 28 -0.43 -6.11 4.74
C HIS A 28 0.17 -5.69 6.08
N ALA A 29 -0.62 -5.12 6.99
CA ALA A 29 -0.18 -4.74 8.34
C ALA A 29 0.28 -5.98 9.10
N ALA A 30 -0.50 -7.07 9.03
CA ALA A 30 -0.18 -8.33 9.66
C ALA A 30 1.05 -9.02 9.05
N PHE A 31 1.24 -8.90 7.73
CA PHE A 31 2.47 -9.32 7.07
C PHE A 31 3.69 -8.50 7.54
N GLY A 32 3.54 -7.18 7.63
CA GLY A 32 4.62 -6.28 8.02
C GLY A 32 5.09 -6.48 9.45
N ALA A 33 4.15 -6.66 10.37
CA ALA A 33 4.44 -7.02 11.76
C ALA A 33 5.20 -8.35 11.86
N ARG A 34 4.59 -9.44 11.37
CA ARG A 34 5.14 -10.80 11.51
C ARG A 34 6.42 -11.06 10.70
N ARG A 35 6.65 -10.29 9.64
CA ARG A 35 7.79 -10.48 8.71
C ARG A 35 8.64 -9.23 8.56
N ARG A 36 8.79 -8.43 9.63
CA ARG A 36 9.62 -7.21 9.63
C ARG A 36 11.05 -7.43 9.13
N GLY A 37 11.67 -8.57 9.47
CA GLY A 37 13.02 -8.92 9.01
C GLY A 37 13.08 -9.10 7.49
N LEU A 38 12.05 -9.70 6.88
CA LEU A 38 11.97 -9.86 5.43
C LEU A 38 11.78 -8.50 4.73
N LEU A 39 10.97 -7.61 5.30
CA LEU A 39 10.80 -6.25 4.78
C LEU A 39 12.09 -5.43 4.91
N ALA A 40 12.83 -5.59 6.01
CA ALA A 40 14.12 -4.93 6.21
C ALA A 40 15.18 -5.40 5.19
N VAL A 41 15.26 -6.71 4.92
CA VAL A 41 16.10 -7.28 3.85
C VAL A 41 15.70 -6.70 2.49
N TYR A 42 14.41 -6.73 2.16
CA TYR A 42 13.91 -6.13 0.92
C TYR A 42 14.34 -4.67 0.79
N ALA A 43 14.14 -3.87 1.85
CA ALA A 43 14.43 -2.44 1.79
C ALA A 43 15.92 -2.15 1.55
N ARG A 44 16.82 -2.97 2.09
CA ARG A 44 18.27 -2.86 1.88
C ARG A 44 18.73 -3.41 0.53
N GLU A 45 18.17 -4.53 0.09
CA GLU A 45 18.79 -5.36 -0.96
C GLU A 45 18.05 -5.34 -2.30
N HIS A 46 16.83 -4.79 -2.39
CA HIS A 46 16.05 -4.81 -3.64
C HIS A 46 16.78 -4.19 -4.85
N ARG A 47 17.75 -3.31 -4.62
CA ARG A 47 18.57 -2.67 -5.68
C ARG A 47 19.68 -3.58 -6.22
N SER A 48 20.06 -4.61 -5.49
CA SER A 48 21.12 -5.56 -5.84
C SER A 48 20.60 -6.78 -6.60
N LEU A 49 19.29 -6.85 -6.86
CA LEU A 49 18.66 -7.95 -7.58
C LEU A 49 19.11 -8.00 -9.05
N SER A 50 19.26 -9.21 -9.58
CA SER A 50 19.51 -9.39 -11.02
C SER A 50 18.37 -8.76 -11.85
N PRO A 51 18.63 -8.32 -13.10
CA PRO A 51 17.60 -7.71 -13.93
C PRO A 51 16.35 -8.59 -14.10
N LEU A 52 16.52 -9.90 -14.18
CA LEU A 52 15.42 -10.86 -14.27
C LEU A 52 14.59 -10.90 -12.98
N ALA A 53 15.24 -10.96 -11.82
CA ALA A 53 14.59 -10.94 -10.52
C ALA A 53 13.85 -9.61 -10.28
N THR A 54 14.48 -8.48 -10.60
CA THR A 54 13.87 -7.14 -10.52
C THR A 54 12.59 -7.06 -11.36
N ARG A 55 12.63 -7.51 -12.61
CA ARG A 55 11.43 -7.53 -13.48
C ARG A 55 10.32 -8.41 -12.90
N ALA A 56 10.66 -9.60 -12.39
CA ALA A 56 9.68 -10.49 -11.79
C ALA A 56 9.06 -9.93 -10.50
N LEU A 57 9.86 -9.24 -9.68
CA LEU A 57 9.38 -8.59 -8.45
C LEU A 57 8.47 -7.41 -8.77
N ARG A 58 8.87 -6.51 -9.68
CA ARG A 58 8.07 -5.37 -10.11
C ARG A 58 6.73 -5.79 -10.68
N ARG A 59 6.68 -6.86 -11.48
CA ARG A 59 5.40 -7.41 -11.98
C ARG A 59 4.46 -7.81 -10.83
N ARG A 60 4.98 -8.53 -9.82
CA ARG A 60 4.17 -8.96 -8.66
C ARG A 60 3.73 -7.78 -7.79
N GLN A 61 4.59 -6.78 -7.63
CA GLN A 61 4.26 -5.55 -6.90
C GLN A 61 3.17 -4.77 -7.61
N HIS A 62 3.31 -4.57 -8.92
CA HIS A 62 2.30 -3.90 -9.73
C HIS A 62 0.96 -4.64 -9.71
N SER A 63 0.95 -5.98 -9.83
CA SER A 63 -0.27 -6.78 -9.69
C SER A 63 -0.88 -6.73 -8.30
N TYR A 64 -0.08 -6.55 -7.25
CA TYR A 64 -0.59 -6.39 -5.90
C TYR A 64 -1.21 -5.00 -5.73
N GLU A 65 -0.49 -3.95 -6.15
CA GLU A 65 -0.91 -2.55 -6.11
C GLU A 65 -2.20 -2.31 -6.91
N SER A 66 -2.38 -2.99 -8.06
CA SER A 66 -3.59 -2.82 -8.88
C SER A 66 -4.88 -3.16 -8.13
N PHE A 67 -4.87 -4.16 -7.23
CA PHE A 67 -6.04 -4.48 -6.41
C PHE A 67 -6.45 -3.32 -5.49
N TRP A 68 -5.47 -2.62 -4.92
CA TRP A 68 -5.71 -1.45 -4.07
C TRP A 68 -6.27 -0.30 -4.87
N VAL A 69 -5.66 0.01 -6.02
CA VAL A 69 -6.07 1.12 -6.89
C VAL A 69 -7.49 0.89 -7.40
N GLU A 70 -7.82 -0.32 -7.84
CA GLU A 70 -9.16 -0.66 -8.31
C GLU A 70 -10.22 -0.54 -7.20
N ALA A 71 -9.93 -1.04 -6.00
CA ALA A 71 -10.83 -0.91 -4.86
C ALA A 71 -10.98 0.56 -4.44
N LEU A 72 -9.90 1.33 -4.40
CA LEU A 72 -9.90 2.73 -3.99
C LEU A 72 -10.69 3.61 -4.95
N VAL A 73 -10.48 3.50 -6.26
CA VAL A 73 -11.25 4.27 -7.26
C VAL A 73 -12.75 3.98 -7.14
N ARG A 74 -13.14 2.75 -6.81
CA ARG A 74 -14.55 2.37 -6.62
C ARG A 74 -15.12 2.87 -5.28
N ALA A 75 -14.30 2.93 -4.23
CA ALA A 75 -14.70 3.40 -2.91
C ALA A 75 -14.72 4.95 -2.79
N ARG A 76 -13.87 5.64 -3.57
CA ARG A 76 -13.63 7.08 -3.52
C ARG A 76 -13.92 7.72 -4.87
N GLY A 77 -15.18 8.07 -5.10
CA GLY A 77 -15.63 8.74 -6.32
C GLY A 77 -15.05 10.15 -6.53
N ASP A 78 -14.37 10.70 -5.53
CA ASP A 78 -13.66 11.98 -5.57
C ASP A 78 -12.20 11.85 -6.06
N LEU A 79 -11.67 10.64 -6.22
CA LEU A 79 -10.31 10.38 -6.71
C LEU A 79 -10.34 9.84 -8.13
N ASP A 80 -9.57 10.48 -9.03
CA ASP A 80 -9.17 9.83 -10.27
C ASP A 80 -8.14 8.72 -10.03
N ARG A 81 -7.86 7.96 -11.08
CA ARG A 81 -6.93 6.82 -11.01
C ARG A 81 -5.51 7.22 -10.62
N GLU A 82 -5.02 8.38 -11.09
CA GLU A 82 -3.65 8.84 -10.84
C GLU A 82 -3.48 9.22 -9.37
N ARG A 83 -4.44 9.97 -8.81
CA ARG A 83 -4.50 10.29 -7.38
C ARG A 83 -4.64 9.05 -6.52
N ALA A 84 -5.46 8.08 -6.95
CA ALA A 84 -5.59 6.79 -6.27
C ALA A 84 -4.26 6.00 -6.26
N GLN A 85 -3.52 5.98 -7.38
CA GLN A 85 -2.18 5.37 -7.44
C GLN A 85 -1.21 6.04 -6.46
N GLY A 86 -1.17 7.38 -6.44
CA GLY A 86 -0.34 8.12 -5.49
C GLY A 86 -0.67 7.82 -4.04
N LEU A 87 -1.96 7.80 -3.67
CA LEU A 87 -2.39 7.50 -2.30
C LEU A 87 -2.08 6.04 -1.92
N VAL A 88 -2.31 5.09 -2.82
CA VAL A 88 -1.95 3.68 -2.59
C VAL A 88 -0.45 3.52 -2.38
N ALA A 89 0.39 4.17 -3.21
CA ALA A 89 1.84 4.13 -3.04
C ALA A 89 2.29 4.69 -1.68
N ALA A 90 1.66 5.78 -1.22
CA ALA A 90 1.91 6.36 0.10
C ALA A 90 1.50 5.41 1.23
N VAL A 91 0.31 4.81 1.15
CA VAL A 91 -0.21 3.84 2.13
C VAL A 91 0.67 2.58 2.20
N LEU A 92 1.09 2.04 1.06
CA LEU A 92 2.01 0.90 1.03
C LEU A 92 3.38 1.26 1.62
N SER A 93 3.86 2.49 1.40
CA SER A 93 5.11 2.97 2.02
C SER A 93 4.97 3.09 3.54
N LEU A 94 3.83 3.60 4.03
CA LEU A 94 3.49 3.64 5.45
C LEU A 94 3.49 2.23 6.05
N LEU A 95 2.83 1.26 5.43
CA LEU A 95 2.78 -0.12 5.91
C LEU A 95 4.17 -0.79 5.94
N ASN A 96 5.02 -0.47 4.95
CA ASN A 96 6.41 -0.93 4.90
C ASN A 96 7.31 -0.29 5.97
N ALA A 97 6.85 0.76 6.68
CA ALA A 97 7.60 1.36 7.78
C ALA A 97 7.82 0.38 8.95
N SER A 98 7.03 -0.71 9.03
CA SER A 98 7.27 -1.85 9.93
C SER A 98 8.72 -2.36 9.90
N ALA A 99 9.41 -2.27 8.76
CA ALA A 99 10.82 -2.66 8.62
C ALA A 99 11.78 -1.87 9.52
N TYR A 100 11.37 -0.67 9.95
CA TYR A 100 12.21 0.30 10.67
C TYR A 100 11.65 0.66 12.05
N MET A 101 10.54 0.07 12.46
CA MET A 101 9.94 0.35 13.76
C MET A 101 10.81 -0.17 14.92
N PRO A 102 10.73 0.44 16.12
CA PRO A 102 11.50 0.02 17.27
C PRO A 102 11.31 -1.46 17.61
N ALA A 103 12.41 -2.16 17.90
CA ALA A 103 12.38 -3.58 18.24
C ALA A 103 11.61 -3.89 19.54
N SER A 104 11.40 -2.88 20.39
CA SER A 104 10.62 -2.96 21.64
C SER A 104 9.11 -3.04 21.43
N LEU A 105 8.61 -2.71 20.24
CA LEU A 105 7.19 -2.89 19.92
C LEU A 105 6.95 -4.35 19.53
N ASP A 106 5.89 -4.94 20.10
CA ASP A 106 5.42 -6.26 19.70
C ASP A 106 4.65 -6.22 18.37
N ASP A 107 4.49 -7.40 17.76
CA ASP A 107 3.86 -7.54 16.44
C ASP A 107 2.40 -7.03 16.45
N ALA A 108 1.66 -7.29 17.54
CA ALA A 108 0.26 -6.87 17.66
C ALA A 108 0.12 -5.34 17.70
N THR A 109 1.01 -4.67 18.41
CA THR A 109 1.05 -3.20 18.48
C THR A 109 1.41 -2.60 17.13
N ILE A 110 2.42 -3.15 16.44
CA ILE A 110 2.82 -2.71 15.10
C ILE A 110 1.68 -2.89 14.10
N GLU A 111 1.04 -4.06 14.10
CA GLU A 111 -0.09 -4.38 13.23
C GLU A 111 -1.24 -3.38 13.44
N ALA A 112 -1.66 -3.17 14.69
CA ALA A 112 -2.75 -2.26 15.02
C ALA A 112 -2.45 -0.79 14.64
N MET A 113 -1.23 -0.30 14.94
CA MET A 113 -0.82 1.06 14.61
C MET A 113 -0.82 1.30 13.09
N LEU A 114 -0.23 0.39 12.33
CA LEU A 114 -0.12 0.52 10.89
C LEU A 114 -1.47 0.35 10.19
N ALA A 115 -2.31 -0.58 10.66
CA ALA A 115 -3.66 -0.77 10.13
C ALA A 115 -4.51 0.48 10.33
N ALA A 116 -4.55 1.03 11.56
CA ALA A 116 -5.29 2.24 11.87
C ALA A 116 -4.82 3.44 11.02
N ALA A 117 -3.51 3.65 10.92
CA ALA A 117 -2.95 4.75 10.14
C ALA A 117 -3.20 4.60 8.63
N ALA A 118 -3.11 3.38 8.09
CA ALA A 118 -3.41 3.10 6.68
C ALA A 118 -4.88 3.34 6.34
N VAL A 119 -5.82 2.86 7.17
CA VAL A 119 -7.25 3.13 7.01
C VAL A 119 -7.53 4.63 7.04
N ALA A 120 -6.98 5.34 8.03
CA ALA A 120 -7.16 6.78 8.14
C ALA A 120 -6.65 7.53 6.90
N ALA A 121 -5.50 7.12 6.35
CA ALA A 121 -4.94 7.71 5.13
C ALA A 121 -5.83 7.45 3.90
N LEU A 122 -6.30 6.20 3.71
CA LEU A 122 -7.16 5.84 2.57
C LEU A 122 -8.49 6.61 2.53
N PHE A 123 -9.07 6.88 3.71
CA PHE A 123 -10.35 7.57 3.84
C PHE A 123 -10.21 9.03 4.25
N SER A 124 -8.99 9.58 4.24
CA SER A 124 -8.76 11.02 4.40
C SER A 124 -9.48 11.81 3.31
N ARG A 125 -9.88 13.05 3.60
CA ARG A 125 -10.53 13.90 2.59
C ARG A 125 -9.54 14.18 1.46
N ALA A 126 -10.01 14.14 0.20
CA ALA A 126 -9.17 14.54 -0.91
C ALA A 126 -8.70 15.99 -0.69
N VAL A 127 -7.41 16.22 -0.91
CA VAL A 127 -6.88 17.58 -1.00
C VAL A 127 -7.43 18.17 -2.29
N THR A 128 -8.45 19.01 -2.17
CA THR A 128 -8.99 19.76 -3.30
C THR A 128 -7.95 20.81 -3.70
N GLN A 129 -7.05 20.47 -4.60
CA GLN A 129 -6.19 21.48 -5.23
C GLN A 129 -7.00 22.19 -6.31
N GLN A 130 -7.49 23.38 -5.97
CA GLN A 130 -7.71 24.44 -6.94
C GLN A 130 -6.32 24.95 -7.34
N VAL A 131 -5.71 24.32 -8.35
CA VAL A 131 -4.59 24.93 -9.05
C VAL A 131 -5.20 25.90 -10.04
N ASP A 132 -5.44 27.13 -9.60
CA ASP A 132 -5.72 28.22 -10.54
C ASP A 132 -4.51 28.33 -11.48
N GLY A 133 -4.79 28.11 -12.76
CA GLY A 133 -3.81 28.20 -13.81
C GLY A 133 -3.24 29.60 -13.90
N ALA A 134 -1.93 29.73 -13.80
CA ALA A 134 -1.21 30.83 -14.43
C ALA A 134 -0.29 30.24 -15.49
N PRO A 135 -0.44 30.57 -16.78
CA PRO A 135 0.53 30.20 -17.78
C PRO A 135 1.81 30.98 -17.52
N HIS A 136 2.93 30.29 -17.29
CA HIS A 136 4.25 30.91 -17.38
C HIS A 136 4.50 31.28 -18.85
N ARG A 137 4.19 32.53 -19.20
CA ARG A 137 4.87 33.25 -20.27
C ARG A 137 6.22 33.71 -19.74
N ILE A 138 7.31 33.22 -20.31
CA ILE A 138 8.46 34.02 -20.76
C ILE A 138 8.92 33.43 -22.08
#